data_AF-A0A957ITI7-F1
#
_entry.id   AF-A0A957ITI7-F1
#
_cell.length_a   1.000
_cell.length_b   1.000
_cell.length_c   1.000
_cell.angle_alpha   90.00
_cell.angle_beta   90.00
_cell.angle_gamma   90.00
#
_symmetry.space_group_name_H-M   'P 1'
#
loop_
_entity.id
_entity.type
_entity.pdbx_description
1 polymer ?
#
loop_
_entity_poly.entity_id
_entity_poly.type
_entity_poly.pdbx_seq_one_letter_code
_entity_poly.pdbx_strand_id
1 'polypeptide(L)'
;MQEPVIFPQPQELTMGEGAFVLNGETAVSYATTTAKPVADYLAQSLRVPTGLPLPLQLAAAPADHNIYLTTEGADEDLGEEGYTLHADTTGVIIRANAANGLFYGVQTLRQLLPLAIEQEEWVPGERWEITAVSIRDFPRYPWRGLMLDVGRHLFPVPFIKKFIDTMALHKFNTLHWH
;
A
#
# COMPACT_ATOMS: atom_id res chain seq x y z
N MET A 1 13.37 6.47 17.39
CA MET A 1 12.21 6.43 16.46
C MET A 1 11.35 5.25 16.88
N GLN A 2 10.03 5.40 16.88
CA GLN A 2 9.12 4.33 17.27
C GLN A 2 8.92 3.37 16.09
N GLU A 3 8.96 2.06 16.35
CA GLU A 3 8.71 1.04 15.33
C GLU A 3 7.26 1.19 14.81
N PRO A 4 7.04 1.19 13.48
CA PRO A 4 5.70 1.33 12.92
C PRO A 4 4.84 0.12 13.28
N VAL A 5 3.57 0.37 13.63
CA VAL A 5 2.61 -0.70 13.94
C VAL A 5 1.94 -1.12 12.64
N ILE A 6 2.40 -2.23 12.06
CA ILE A 6 1.85 -2.80 10.83
C ILE A 6 0.98 -4.00 11.19
N PHE A 7 -0.26 -4.01 10.70
CA PHE A 7 -1.20 -5.11 10.88
C PHE A 7 -1.79 -5.59 9.55
N PRO A 8 -1.77 -6.89 9.25
CA PRO A 8 -1.07 -7.97 9.97
C PRO A 8 0.45 -7.77 10.04
N GLN A 9 1.09 -8.37 11.05
CA GLN A 9 2.55 -8.32 11.19
C GLN A 9 3.21 -8.97 9.95
N PRO A 10 4.16 -8.29 9.28
CA PRO A 10 4.87 -8.86 8.14
C PRO A 10 5.81 -10.00 8.57
N GLN A 11 6.17 -10.87 7.63
CA GLN A 11 7.12 -11.97 7.90
C GLN A 11 8.49 -11.46 8.37
N GLU A 12 9.00 -10.41 7.72
CA GLU A 12 10.27 -9.77 8.08
C GLU A 12 10.13 -8.25 8.01
N LEU A 13 10.67 -7.56 9.02
CA LEU A 13 10.78 -6.10 9.07
C LEU A 13 12.12 -5.73 9.69
N THR A 14 12.87 -4.87 9.03
CA THR A 14 14.09 -4.27 9.55
C THR A 14 14.00 -2.75 9.46
N MET A 15 14.37 -2.09 10.56
CA MET A 15 14.39 -0.63 10.64
C MET A 15 15.64 -0.07 9.97
N GLY A 16 15.46 0.98 9.17
CA GLY A 16 16.54 1.83 8.64
C GLY A 16 16.68 3.13 9.43
N GLU A 17 17.54 4.02 8.92
CA GLU A 17 17.73 5.36 9.46
C GLU A 17 17.09 6.43 8.57
N GLY A 18 16.44 7.41 9.19
CA GLY A 18 15.77 8.50 8.48
C GLY A 18 14.35 8.16 8.05
N ALA A 19 13.81 9.02 7.18
CA ALA A 19 12.47 8.90 6.65
C ALA A 19 12.37 9.54 5.26
N PHE A 20 11.54 8.98 4.41
CA PHE A 20 11.11 9.59 3.16
C PHE A 20 9.94 10.54 3.44
N VAL A 21 9.98 11.76 2.90
CA VAL A 21 8.91 12.76 3.09
C VAL A 21 8.21 13.01 1.77
N LEU A 22 6.90 12.76 1.71
CA LEU A 22 6.10 13.09 0.53
C LEU A 22 5.98 14.61 0.39
N ASN A 23 6.23 15.12 -0.80
CA ASN A 23 6.18 16.55 -1.11
C ASN A 23 5.69 16.79 -2.55
N GLY A 24 5.70 18.06 -2.98
CA GLY A 24 5.21 18.46 -4.30
C GLY A 24 5.99 17.88 -5.49
N GLU A 25 7.21 17.39 -5.27
CA GLU A 25 8.05 16.75 -6.29
C GLU A 25 7.82 15.24 -6.35
N THR A 26 7.16 14.66 -5.35
CA THR A 26 6.96 13.22 -5.27
C THR A 26 6.09 12.70 -6.42
N ALA A 27 6.62 11.75 -7.17
CA ALA A 27 5.90 11.01 -8.20
C ALA A 27 5.52 9.60 -7.72
N VAL A 28 4.56 8.99 -8.41
CA VAL A 28 4.29 7.55 -8.30
C VAL A 28 4.60 6.93 -9.65
N SER A 29 5.63 6.09 -9.70
CA SER A 29 6.11 5.48 -10.93
C SER A 29 5.88 3.98 -10.96
N TYR A 30 5.82 3.44 -12.16
CA TYR A 30 5.61 2.01 -12.38
C TYR A 30 6.39 1.51 -13.58
N ALA A 31 6.81 0.24 -13.53
CA ALA A 31 7.59 -0.39 -14.60
C ALA A 31 6.73 -1.04 -15.69
N THR A 32 5.63 -1.68 -15.29
CA THR A 32 4.84 -2.55 -16.16
C THR A 32 3.39 -2.11 -16.23
N THR A 33 2.71 -2.48 -17.32
CA THR A 33 1.26 -2.27 -17.45
C THR A 33 0.47 -2.99 -16.36
N THR A 34 0.99 -4.10 -15.83
CA THR A 34 0.44 -4.83 -14.68
C THR A 34 0.49 -4.02 -13.38
N ALA A 35 1.55 -3.22 -13.16
CA ALA A 35 1.70 -2.37 -11.98
C ALA A 35 0.87 -1.08 -12.06
N LYS A 36 0.53 -0.63 -13.27
CA LYS A 36 -0.16 0.66 -13.50
C LYS A 36 -1.46 0.82 -12.68
N PRO A 37 -2.40 -0.14 -12.63
CA PRO A 37 -3.64 0.04 -11.88
C PRO A 37 -3.41 0.22 -10.37
N VAL A 38 -2.41 -0.48 -9.83
CA VAL A 38 -2.05 -0.38 -8.41
C VAL A 38 -1.36 0.95 -8.11
N ALA A 39 -0.49 1.41 -9.00
CA ALA A 39 0.14 2.73 -8.89
C ALA A 39 -0.90 3.87 -8.96
N ASP A 40 -1.88 3.76 -9.86
CA ASP A 40 -2.99 4.71 -9.96
C ASP A 40 -3.86 4.73 -8.71
N TYR A 41 -4.22 3.54 -8.20
CA TYR A 41 -4.93 3.41 -6.92
C TYR A 41 -4.19 4.11 -5.78
N LEU A 42 -2.89 3.84 -5.62
CA LEU A 42 -2.06 4.48 -4.60
C LEU A 42 -2.04 6.01 -4.76
N ALA A 43 -1.79 6.51 -5.98
CA ALA A 43 -1.73 7.94 -6.22
C ALA A 43 -3.08 8.61 -5.88
N GLN A 44 -4.20 7.99 -6.25
CA GLN A 44 -5.53 8.48 -5.92
C GLN A 44 -5.80 8.47 -4.42
N SER A 45 -5.45 7.39 -3.70
CA SER A 45 -5.66 7.30 -2.25
C SER A 45 -4.83 8.33 -1.48
N LEU A 46 -3.62 8.63 -1.94
CA LEU A 46 -2.75 9.61 -1.27
C LEU A 46 -3.12 11.06 -1.62
N ARG A 47 -3.60 11.35 -2.83
CA ARG A 47 -3.95 12.72 -3.27
C ARG A 47 -4.97 13.40 -2.37
N VAL A 48 -5.99 12.67 -1.92
CA VAL A 48 -7.09 13.22 -1.12
C VAL A 48 -6.60 13.81 0.21
N PRO A 49 -5.99 13.03 1.12
CA PRO A 49 -5.51 13.54 2.40
C PRO A 49 -4.33 14.49 2.25
N THR A 50 -3.42 14.24 1.30
CA THR A 50 -2.18 15.03 1.21
C THR A 50 -2.33 16.34 0.44
N GLY A 51 -3.25 16.41 -0.52
CA GLY A 51 -3.35 17.52 -1.48
C GLY A 51 -2.18 17.57 -2.48
N LEU A 52 -1.30 16.56 -2.50
CA LEU A 52 -0.15 16.49 -3.41
C LEU A 52 -0.56 16.02 -4.82
N PRO A 53 0.12 16.46 -5.89
CA PRO A 53 -0.24 16.08 -7.25
C PRO A 53 0.03 14.60 -7.58
N LEU A 54 1.13 14.04 -7.05
CA LEU A 54 1.55 12.64 -7.22
C LEU A 54 1.38 12.12 -8.65
N PRO A 55 2.05 12.73 -9.66
CA PRO A 55 1.87 12.34 -11.05
C PRO A 55 2.28 10.88 -11.29
N LEU A 56 1.53 10.20 -12.16
CA LEU A 56 1.85 8.84 -12.58
C LEU A 56 2.90 8.85 -13.69
N GLN A 57 3.95 8.05 -13.53
CA GLN A 57 5.05 7.99 -14.50
C GLN A 57 5.40 6.53 -14.86
N LEU A 58 5.47 6.24 -16.16
CA LEU A 58 6.06 4.99 -16.63
C LEU A 58 7.59 5.13 -16.56
N ALA A 59 8.26 4.26 -15.81
CA ALA A 59 9.70 4.30 -15.63
C ALA A 59 10.28 2.88 -15.55
N ALA A 60 11.38 2.62 -16.27
CA ALA A 60 12.03 1.32 -16.24
C ALA A 60 12.81 1.05 -14.93
N ALA A 61 13.18 2.09 -14.19
CA ALA A 61 13.95 2.00 -12.96
C ALA A 61 13.45 3.00 -11.90
N PRO A 62 13.73 2.74 -10.61
CA PRO A 62 13.48 3.72 -9.55
C PRO A 62 14.25 5.02 -9.81
N ALA A 63 13.68 6.13 -9.34
CA ALA A 63 14.32 7.44 -9.33
C ALA A 63 14.21 8.03 -7.92
N ASP A 64 15.03 9.03 -7.61
CA ASP A 64 14.91 9.76 -6.36
C ASP A 64 13.57 10.50 -6.27
N HIS A 65 13.11 10.73 -5.04
CA HIS A 65 11.85 11.41 -4.69
C HIS A 65 10.61 10.73 -5.28
N ASN A 66 10.56 9.40 -5.23
CA ASN A 66 9.57 8.64 -5.98
C ASN A 66 9.07 7.42 -5.19
N ILE A 67 7.82 7.04 -5.45
CA ILE A 67 7.28 5.73 -5.05
C ILE A 67 7.22 4.87 -6.30
N TYR A 68 8.08 3.86 -6.38
CA TYR A 68 8.23 3.00 -7.55
C TYR A 68 7.61 1.61 -7.31
N LEU A 69 6.70 1.21 -8.21
CA LEU A 69 6.03 -0.09 -8.18
C LEU A 69 6.48 -0.95 -9.38
N THR A 70 6.94 -2.16 -9.13
CA THR A 70 7.36 -3.06 -10.21
C THR A 70 6.98 -4.52 -9.98
N THR A 71 6.63 -5.20 -11.07
CA THR A 71 6.49 -6.66 -11.08
C THR A 71 7.75 -7.38 -11.58
N GLU A 72 8.84 -6.64 -11.83
CA GLU A 72 10.07 -7.17 -12.39
C GLU A 72 11.14 -7.39 -11.30
N GLY A 73 11.86 -8.51 -11.43
CA GLY A 73 12.97 -8.87 -10.54
C GLY A 73 12.57 -9.20 -9.11
N ALA A 74 11.29 -9.56 -8.89
CA ALA A 74 10.80 -10.01 -7.59
C ALA A 74 11.31 -11.41 -7.27
N ASP A 75 11.41 -11.70 -5.97
CA ASP A 75 11.79 -13.04 -5.51
C ASP A 75 10.64 -14.02 -5.77
N GLU A 76 10.94 -15.12 -6.44
CA GLU A 76 9.97 -16.17 -6.81
C GLU A 76 9.27 -16.77 -5.59
N ASP A 77 9.95 -16.82 -4.43
CA ASP A 77 9.42 -17.38 -3.19
C ASP A 77 8.28 -16.54 -2.57
N LEU A 78 8.03 -15.33 -3.07
CA LEU A 78 6.95 -14.46 -2.59
C LEU A 78 5.55 -14.92 -3.06
N GLY A 79 5.48 -15.78 -4.08
CA GLY A 79 4.20 -16.16 -4.69
C GLY A 79 3.44 -14.96 -5.26
N GLU A 80 2.12 -15.09 -5.44
CA GLU A 80 1.30 -14.04 -6.10
C GLU A 80 0.92 -12.87 -5.17
N GLU A 81 0.83 -13.12 -3.86
CA GLU A 81 0.38 -12.14 -2.86
C GLU A 81 1.54 -11.53 -2.06
N GLY A 82 2.76 -12.06 -2.18
CA GLY A 82 3.92 -11.54 -1.47
C GLY A 82 4.57 -10.34 -2.16
N TYR A 83 5.30 -9.56 -1.37
CA TYR A 83 6.00 -8.36 -1.82
C TYR A 83 7.23 -8.07 -0.94
N THR A 84 8.13 -7.27 -1.50
CA THR A 84 9.13 -6.52 -0.74
C THR A 84 8.80 -5.04 -0.80
N LEU A 85 8.94 -4.35 0.32
CA LEU A 85 8.85 -2.90 0.41
C LEU A 85 10.15 -2.38 1.02
N HIS A 86 10.82 -1.48 0.32
CA HIS A 86 11.99 -0.77 0.81
C HIS A 86 11.69 0.72 0.81
N ALA A 87 11.87 1.37 1.96
CA ALA A 87 11.77 2.81 2.12
C ALA A 87 13.08 3.31 2.74
N ASP A 88 13.64 4.38 2.19
CA ASP A 88 14.82 5.05 2.71
C ASP A 88 14.60 6.57 2.72
N THR A 89 15.64 7.40 2.65
CA THR A 89 15.47 8.86 2.60
C THR A 89 15.21 9.39 1.19
N THR A 90 15.44 8.60 0.14
CA THR A 90 15.32 9.03 -1.26
C THR A 90 14.01 8.58 -1.89
N GLY A 91 13.39 7.50 -1.42
CA GLY A 91 12.10 7.07 -1.94
C GLY A 91 11.58 5.77 -1.35
N VAL A 92 10.63 5.17 -2.10
CA VAL A 92 10.02 3.89 -1.77
C VAL A 92 9.99 3.00 -2.99
N ILE A 93 10.35 1.73 -2.81
CA ILE A 93 10.27 0.69 -3.83
C ILE A 93 9.38 -0.43 -3.32
N ILE A 94 8.31 -0.73 -4.07
CA ILE A 94 7.47 -1.91 -3.85
C ILE A 94 7.66 -2.85 -5.04
N ARG A 95 8.02 -4.09 -4.74
CA ARG A 95 8.27 -5.13 -5.75
C ARG A 95 7.53 -6.41 -5.38
N ALA A 96 6.88 -7.04 -6.36
CA ALA A 96 6.12 -8.28 -6.17
C ALA A 96 6.04 -9.09 -7.46
N ASN A 97 5.67 -10.37 -7.41
CA ASN A 97 5.53 -11.18 -8.64
C ASN A 97 4.26 -10.86 -9.44
N ALA A 98 3.24 -10.29 -8.79
CA ALA A 98 1.94 -9.99 -9.40
C ALA A 98 1.32 -8.70 -8.85
N ALA A 99 0.26 -8.23 -9.51
CA ALA A 99 -0.50 -7.06 -9.08
C ALA A 99 -1.08 -7.20 -7.66
N ASN A 100 -1.46 -8.42 -7.26
CA ASN A 100 -1.99 -8.69 -5.92
C ASN A 100 -0.94 -8.40 -4.83
N GLY A 101 0.29 -8.88 -5.01
CA GLY A 101 1.40 -8.58 -4.11
C GLY A 101 1.73 -7.07 -4.05
N LEU A 102 1.74 -6.39 -5.21
CA LEU A 102 1.89 -4.93 -5.23
C LEU A 102 0.78 -4.23 -4.42
N PHE A 103 -0.46 -4.68 -4.60
CA PHE A 103 -1.61 -4.12 -3.89
C PHE A 103 -1.49 -4.29 -2.38
N TYR A 104 -1.02 -5.45 -1.88
CA TYR A 104 -0.77 -5.64 -0.45
C TYR A 104 0.42 -4.85 0.07
N GLY A 105 1.47 -4.67 -0.75
CA GLY A 105 2.57 -3.77 -0.45
C GLY A 105 2.11 -2.33 -0.27
N VAL A 106 1.17 -1.88 -1.11
CA VAL A 106 0.51 -0.56 -0.96
C VAL A 106 -0.27 -0.46 0.36
N GLN A 107 -0.95 -1.53 0.80
CA GLN A 107 -1.62 -1.49 2.11
C GLN A 107 -0.64 -1.32 3.26
N THR A 108 0.52 -1.98 3.19
CA THR A 108 1.59 -1.77 4.17
C THR A 108 2.17 -0.37 4.11
N LEU A 109 2.41 0.17 2.90
CA LEU A 109 2.88 1.54 2.74
C LEU A 109 1.92 2.56 3.38
N ARG A 110 0.61 2.38 3.22
CA ARG A 110 -0.40 3.23 3.85
C ARG A 110 -0.32 3.20 5.37
N GLN A 111 -0.01 2.05 5.96
CA GLN A 111 0.16 1.90 7.41
C GLN A 111 1.49 2.48 7.93
N LEU A 112 2.49 2.69 7.06
CA LEU A 112 3.74 3.36 7.41
C LEU A 112 3.61 4.90 7.45
N LEU A 113 2.58 5.44 6.80
CA LEU A 113 2.26 6.87 6.81
C LEU A 113 1.52 7.26 8.10
N PRO A 114 1.49 8.56 8.46
CA PRO A 114 0.66 9.05 9.56
C PRO A 114 -0.80 8.64 9.37
N LEU A 115 -1.50 8.35 10.48
CA LEU A 115 -2.90 7.91 10.48
C LEU A 115 -3.85 8.86 9.70
N ALA A 116 -3.49 10.14 9.61
CA ALA A 116 -4.20 11.13 8.82
C ALA A 116 -4.32 10.77 7.32
N ILE A 117 -3.52 9.83 6.81
CA ILE A 117 -3.60 9.38 5.42
C ILE A 117 -4.89 8.62 5.11
N GLU A 118 -5.58 8.12 6.14
CA GLU A 118 -6.84 7.41 5.99
C GLU A 118 -8.07 8.34 6.04
N GLN A 119 -7.85 9.66 6.10
CA GLN A 119 -8.92 10.65 6.02
C GLN A 119 -9.46 10.77 4.60
N GLU A 120 -10.78 10.97 4.49
CA GLU A 120 -11.49 11.14 3.21
C GLU A 120 -11.50 12.61 2.74
N GLU A 121 -10.78 13.49 3.45
CA GLU A 121 -10.67 14.92 3.18
C GLU A 121 -9.22 15.38 3.27
N TRP A 122 -8.92 16.55 2.69
CA TRP A 122 -7.58 17.14 2.71
C TRP A 122 -7.15 17.55 4.13
N VAL A 123 -5.95 17.13 4.53
CA VAL A 123 -5.35 17.41 5.84
C VAL A 123 -4.13 18.33 5.68
N PRO A 124 -4.30 19.66 5.79
CA PRO A 124 -3.19 20.60 5.64
C PRO A 124 -2.23 20.57 6.83
N GLY A 125 -0.95 20.80 6.57
CA GLY A 125 0.08 20.95 7.60
C GLY A 125 0.59 19.64 8.21
N GLU A 126 0.03 18.50 7.81
CA GLU A 126 0.54 17.18 8.18
C GLU A 126 1.87 16.90 7.47
N ARG A 127 2.80 16.27 8.19
CA ARG A 127 4.09 15.88 7.63
C ARG A 127 4.02 14.41 7.22
N TRP A 128 3.87 14.17 5.93
CA TRP A 128 3.71 12.83 5.35
C TRP A 128 5.04 12.08 5.28
N GLU A 129 5.48 11.54 6.42
CA GLU A 129 6.74 10.81 6.53
C GLU A 129 6.54 9.30 6.52
N ILE A 130 7.43 8.59 5.83
CA ILE A 130 7.53 7.14 5.80
C ILE A 130 8.88 6.79 6.42
N THR A 131 8.86 6.10 7.57
CA THR A 131 10.10 5.70 8.25
C THR A 131 10.89 4.75 7.36
N ALA A 132 12.22 4.91 7.33
CA ALA A 132 13.09 4.02 6.58
C ALA A 132 12.97 2.59 7.11
N VAL A 133 12.60 1.64 6.24
CA VAL A 133 12.37 0.23 6.58
C VAL A 133 12.65 -0.67 5.38
N SER A 134 12.99 -1.93 5.64
CA SER A 134 12.90 -3.00 4.66
C SER A 134 11.95 -4.08 5.16
N ILE A 135 10.97 -4.43 4.33
CA ILE A 135 9.91 -5.38 4.64
C ILE A 135 9.91 -6.45 3.56
N ARG A 136 9.83 -7.71 3.98
CA ARG A 136 9.50 -8.86 3.14
C ARG A 136 8.28 -9.52 3.74
N ASP A 137 7.24 -9.71 2.94
CA ASP A 137 5.97 -10.19 3.45
C ASP A 137 5.24 -11.06 2.42
N PHE A 138 4.56 -12.09 2.92
CA PHE A 138 3.72 -13.00 2.17
C PHE A 138 2.76 -13.73 3.14
N PRO A 139 1.56 -14.10 2.68
CA PRO A 139 0.58 -14.71 3.55
C PRO A 139 0.94 -16.16 3.89
N ARG A 140 0.74 -16.54 5.14
CA ARG A 140 0.83 -17.95 5.58
C ARG A 140 -0.28 -18.82 4.98
N TYR A 141 -1.47 -18.26 4.80
CA TYR A 141 -2.64 -18.95 4.27
C TYR A 141 -3.22 -18.19 3.07
N PRO A 142 -3.52 -18.88 1.96
CA PRO A 142 -4.04 -18.23 0.75
C PRO A 142 -5.49 -17.77 0.91
N TRP A 143 -6.28 -18.37 1.82
CA TRP A 143 -7.67 -17.95 2.07
C TRP A 143 -7.76 -17.14 3.36
N ARG A 144 -8.10 -15.86 3.24
CA ARG A 144 -8.27 -14.94 4.37
C ARG A 144 -9.59 -14.21 4.17
N GLY A 145 -10.67 -14.78 4.71
CA GLY A 145 -12.01 -14.29 4.46
C GLY A 145 -12.72 -13.69 5.68
N LEU A 146 -13.65 -12.77 5.40
CA LEU A 146 -14.68 -12.34 6.35
C LEU A 146 -16.07 -12.65 5.77
N MET A 147 -17.01 -12.99 6.64
CA MET A 147 -18.41 -13.19 6.26
C MET A 147 -19.23 -11.97 6.66
N LEU A 148 -20.00 -11.43 5.72
CA LEU A 148 -20.99 -10.38 5.97
C LEU A 148 -22.39 -10.94 5.67
N ASP A 149 -23.24 -10.96 6.70
CA ASP A 149 -24.63 -11.41 6.62
C ASP A 149 -25.56 -10.21 6.41
N VAL A 150 -26.13 -10.12 5.21
CA VAL A 150 -27.11 -9.08 4.85
C VAL A 150 -28.55 -9.62 4.83
N GLY A 151 -28.73 -10.92 5.09
CA GLY A 151 -30.03 -11.60 5.05
C GLY A 151 -30.90 -11.32 6.27
N ARG A 152 -30.31 -11.11 7.45
CA ARG A 152 -31.07 -10.73 8.66
C ARG A 152 -31.26 -9.22 8.81
N HIS A 153 -30.28 -8.43 8.39
CA HIS A 153 -30.33 -6.97 8.40
C HIS A 153 -29.68 -6.44 7.12
N LEU A 154 -30.40 -5.61 6.37
CA LEU A 154 -29.87 -5.02 5.14
C LEU A 154 -28.92 -3.87 5.48
N PHE A 155 -27.75 -3.89 4.86
CA PHE A 155 -26.78 -2.81 4.92
C PHE A 155 -26.79 -2.00 3.61
N PRO A 156 -26.63 -0.67 3.67
CA PRO A 156 -26.58 0.14 2.47
C PRO A 156 -25.29 -0.13 1.70
N VAL A 157 -25.31 -0.02 0.35
CA VAL A 157 -24.14 -0.29 -0.51
C VAL A 157 -22.87 0.47 -0.08
N PRO A 158 -22.93 1.76 0.33
CA PRO A 158 -21.75 2.47 0.83
C PRO A 158 -21.09 1.79 2.04
N PHE A 159 -21.88 1.22 2.96
CA PHE A 159 -21.34 0.48 4.09
C PHE A 159 -20.59 -0.78 3.62
N ILE A 160 -21.17 -1.54 2.70
CA ILE A 160 -20.56 -2.78 2.20
C ILE A 160 -19.24 -2.47 1.47
N LYS A 161 -19.19 -1.38 0.69
CA LYS A 161 -17.95 -0.92 0.07
C LYS A 161 -16.88 -0.56 1.09
N LYS A 162 -17.23 0.24 2.12
CA LYS A 162 -16.31 0.59 3.20
C LYS A 162 -15.82 -0.64 3.98
N PHE A 163 -16.68 -1.65 4.14
CA PHE A 163 -16.30 -2.93 4.74
C PHE A 163 -15.26 -3.66 3.88
N ILE A 164 -15.46 -3.73 2.56
CA ILE A 164 -14.47 -4.30 1.61
C ILE A 164 -13.16 -3.51 1.62
N ASP A 165 -13.21 -2.18 1.66
CA ASP A 165 -12.00 -1.34 1.73
C ASP A 165 -11.22 -1.61 3.02
N THR A 166 -11.93 -1.79 4.14
CA THR A 166 -11.35 -2.12 5.44
C THR A 166 -10.75 -3.53 5.44
N MET A 167 -11.41 -4.49 4.79
CA MET A 167 -10.87 -5.84 4.57
C MET A 167 -9.56 -5.78 3.79
N ALA A 168 -9.54 -5.02 2.69
CA ALA A 168 -8.39 -4.88 1.82
C ALA A 168 -7.20 -4.27 2.57
N LEU A 169 -7.41 -3.21 3.36
CA LEU A 169 -6.36 -2.58 4.19
C LEU A 169 -5.67 -3.59 5.12
N HIS A 170 -6.40 -4.59 5.60
CA HIS A 170 -5.91 -5.65 6.48
C HIS A 170 -5.56 -6.95 5.75
N LYS A 171 -5.41 -6.90 4.43
CA LYS A 171 -5.00 -8.02 3.56
C LYS A 171 -5.95 -9.23 3.60
N PHE A 172 -7.22 -9.04 3.98
CA PHE A 172 -8.27 -10.02 3.70
C PHE A 172 -8.58 -10.01 2.21
N ASN A 173 -8.74 -11.20 1.63
CA ASN A 173 -8.84 -11.37 0.19
C ASN A 173 -10.13 -12.02 -0.28
N THR A 174 -11.00 -12.42 0.65
CA THR A 174 -12.26 -13.07 0.32
C THR A 174 -13.42 -12.50 1.13
N LEU A 175 -14.45 -12.01 0.45
CA LEU A 175 -15.73 -11.68 1.08
C LEU A 175 -16.70 -12.85 0.90
N HIS A 176 -17.09 -13.49 2.00
CA HIS A 176 -18.22 -14.41 2.01
C HIS A 176 -19.50 -13.61 2.27
N TRP A 177 -20.25 -13.32 1.21
CA TRP A 177 -21.48 -12.57 1.29
C TRP A 177 -22.66 -13.52 1.50
N HIS A 178 -23.30 -13.46 2.67
CA HIS A 178 -24.47 -14.26 3.05
C HIS A 178 -25.77 -13.47 2.94
#